data_AF-A0A538EWE2-F1
#
_entry.id   AF-A0A538EWE2-F1
#
_cell.length_a   1.000
_cell.length_b   1.000
_cell.length_c   1.000
_cell.angle_alpha   90.00
_cell.angle_beta   90.00
_cell.angle_gamma   90.00
#
_symmetry.space_group_name_H-M   'P 1'
#
loop_
_entity.id
_entity.type
_entity.pdbx_description
1 polymer ?
#
loop_
_entity_poly.entity_id
_entity_poly.type
_entity_poly.pdbx_seq_one_letter_code
_entity_poly.pdbx_strand_id
1 'polypeptide(L)'
;MAERADSARELAEKLVLAGVGAIALTAERADALAEEVAARGGIGRDEARSMVEELMGRWRSETVRLSERTGSGLAGVFREVGLVTRGELEEIELRVAQLEHRLRLLERSD
;
A
#
# COMPACT_ATOMS: atom_id res chain seq x y z
N MET A 1 -13.42 -26.67 -5.38
CA MET A 1 -13.64 -25.21 -5.32
C MET A 1 -12.90 -24.58 -4.13
N ALA A 2 -12.94 -25.17 -2.93
CA ALA A 2 -12.21 -24.67 -1.74
C ALA A 2 -10.66 -24.61 -1.92
N GLU A 3 -10.09 -25.59 -2.61
CA GLU A 3 -8.63 -25.71 -2.80
C GLU A 3 -8.00 -24.57 -3.61
N ARG A 4 -8.75 -23.93 -4.53
CA ARG A 4 -8.26 -22.76 -5.29
C ARG A 4 -8.27 -21.48 -4.46
N ALA A 5 -9.16 -21.36 -3.47
CA ALA A 5 -9.26 -20.19 -2.61
C ALA A 5 -8.10 -20.14 -1.61
N ASP A 6 -7.67 -21.29 -1.10
CA ASP A 6 -6.51 -21.39 -0.21
C ASP A 6 -5.20 -21.04 -0.95
N SER A 7 -5.03 -21.51 -2.19
CA SER A 7 -3.84 -21.14 -2.99
C SER A 7 -3.81 -19.65 -3.36
N ALA A 8 -4.97 -19.05 -3.63
CA ALA A 8 -5.06 -17.61 -3.91
C ALA A 8 -4.70 -16.76 -2.68
N ARG A 9 -5.15 -17.19 -1.49
CA ARG A 9 -4.78 -16.57 -0.21
C ARG A 9 -3.29 -16.70 0.09
N GLU A 10 -2.73 -17.88 -0.12
CA GLU A 10 -1.30 -18.14 0.11
C GLU A 10 -0.40 -17.33 -0.84
N LEU A 11 -0.81 -17.19 -2.11
CA LEU A 11 -0.14 -16.31 -3.08
C LEU A 11 -0.23 -14.85 -2.69
N ALA A 12 -1.39 -14.38 -2.21
CA ALA A 12 -1.55 -13.01 -1.73
C ALA A 12 -0.69 -12.74 -0.49
N GLU A 13 -0.62 -13.67 0.46
CA GLU A 13 0.21 -13.57 1.67
C GLU A 13 1.70 -13.54 1.32
N LYS A 14 2.15 -14.39 0.38
CA LYS A 14 3.52 -14.38 -0.15
C LYS A 14 3.84 -13.10 -0.91
N LEU A 15 2.90 -12.55 -1.68
CA LEU A 15 3.07 -11.29 -2.41
C LEU A 15 3.10 -10.09 -1.48
N VAL A 16 2.35 -10.10 -0.38
CA VAL A 16 2.42 -9.07 0.66
C VAL A 16 3.75 -9.14 1.39
N LEU A 17 4.20 -10.32 1.81
CA LEU A 17 5.50 -10.52 2.45
C LEU A 17 6.68 -10.19 1.52
N ALA A 18 6.56 -10.49 0.22
CA ALA A 18 7.53 -10.10 -0.80
C ALA A 18 7.46 -8.59 -1.11
N GLY A 19 6.26 -8.00 -1.07
CA GLY A 19 6.00 -6.57 -1.25
C GLY A 19 6.52 -5.72 -0.09
N VAL A 20 6.63 -6.29 1.12
CA VAL A 20 7.37 -5.69 2.23
C VAL A 20 8.85 -5.48 1.88
N GLY A 21 9.39 -6.15 0.85
CA GLY A 21 10.69 -5.84 0.26
C GLY A 21 10.81 -4.44 -0.35
N ALA A 22 9.70 -3.82 -0.80
CA ALA A 22 9.69 -2.43 -1.28
C ALA A 22 9.60 -1.40 -0.15
N ILE A 23 9.24 -1.82 1.07
CA ILE A 23 9.14 -0.96 2.26
C ILE A 23 10.36 -1.14 3.18
N ALA A 24 11.07 -2.28 3.11
CA ALA A 24 12.24 -2.59 3.92
C ALA A 24 13.56 -1.95 3.44
N LEU A 25 13.50 -0.78 2.81
CA LEU A 25 14.67 0.06 2.53
C LEU A 25 15.10 0.77 3.83
N THR A 26 15.74 0.03 4.74
CA THR A 26 16.36 0.58 5.96
C THR A 26 17.74 1.16 5.65
N ALA A 27 18.23 2.07 6.51
CA ALA A 27 19.55 2.69 6.33
C ALA A 27 20.67 1.64 6.22
N GLU A 28 20.61 0.58 7.03
CA GLU A 28 21.59 -0.51 6.99
C GLU A 28 21.59 -1.27 5.65
N ARG A 29 20.42 -1.40 4.99
CA ARG A 29 20.33 -2.08 3.69
C ARG A 29 20.77 -1.17 2.54
N ALA A 30 20.61 0.14 2.68
CA ALA A 30 21.13 1.11 1.73
C ALA A 30 22.67 1.18 1.76
N ASP A 31 23.28 1.15 2.95
CA ASP A 31 24.73 1.09 3.10
C ASP A 31 25.30 -0.19 2.48
N ALA A 32 24.66 -1.34 2.70
CA ALA A 32 25.08 -2.61 2.09
C ALA A 32 25.01 -2.59 0.55
N LEU A 33 23.96 -1.97 -0.02
CA LEU A 33 23.83 -1.79 -1.47
C LEU A 33 24.90 -0.84 -2.01
N ALA A 34 25.21 0.24 -1.30
CA ALA A 34 26.27 1.16 -1.70
C ALA A 34 27.65 0.47 -1.72
N GLU A 35 27.94 -0.38 -0.74
CA GLU A 35 29.17 -1.19 -0.74
C GLU A 35 29.23 -2.17 -1.91
N GLU A 36 28.13 -2.83 -2.24
CA GLU A 36 28.09 -3.78 -3.36
C GLU A 36 28.24 -3.07 -4.72
N VAL A 37 27.63 -1.88 -4.86
CA VAL A 37 27.75 -1.03 -6.05
C VAL A 37 29.17 -0.48 -6.19
N ALA A 38 29.80 -0.04 -5.10
CA ALA A 38 31.21 0.38 -5.11
C ALA A 38 32.14 -0.77 -5.51
N ALA A 39 31.94 -1.95 -4.92
CA ALA A 39 32.75 -3.14 -5.18
C ALA A 39 32.61 -3.66 -6.62
N ARG A 40 31.41 -3.64 -7.20
CA ARG A 40 31.17 -4.10 -8.58
C ARG A 40 31.42 -3.03 -9.64
N GLY A 41 31.17 -1.77 -9.33
CA GLY A 41 31.30 -0.64 -10.26
C GLY A 41 32.71 -0.06 -10.34
N GLY A 42 33.58 -0.40 -9.39
CA GLY A 42 34.92 0.20 -9.29
C GLY A 42 34.90 1.69 -8.97
N ILE A 43 33.77 2.20 -8.46
CA ILE A 43 33.58 3.60 -8.07
C ILE A 43 33.85 3.78 -6.58
N GLY A 44 34.14 5.02 -6.18
CA GLY A 44 34.38 5.34 -4.77
C GLY A 44 33.16 5.04 -3.90
N ARG A 45 33.40 4.57 -2.66
CA ARG A 45 32.32 4.25 -1.70
C ARG A 45 31.38 5.45 -1.46
N ASP A 46 31.95 6.65 -1.36
CA ASP A 46 31.18 7.88 -1.17
C ASP A 46 30.31 8.23 -2.39
N GLU A 47 30.79 7.95 -3.59
CA GLU A 47 30.06 8.17 -4.84
C GLU A 47 28.91 7.17 -4.99
N ALA A 48 29.16 5.89 -4.70
CA ALA A 48 28.13 4.86 -4.66
C ALA A 48 27.04 5.16 -3.63
N ARG A 49 27.44 5.64 -2.44
CA ARG A 49 26.52 6.04 -1.37
C ARG A 49 25.60 7.18 -1.84
N SER A 50 26.16 8.23 -2.42
CA SER A 50 25.40 9.36 -2.95
C SER A 50 24.38 8.92 -4.01
N MET A 51 24.79 8.05 -4.93
CA MET A 51 23.90 7.51 -5.98
C MET A 51 22.74 6.70 -5.40
N VAL A 52 23.01 5.84 -4.41
CA VAL A 52 21.97 5.04 -3.73
C VAL A 52 21.02 5.95 -2.96
N GLU A 53 21.55 6.94 -2.24
CA GLU A 53 20.76 7.93 -1.49
C GLU A 53 19.86 8.76 -2.42
N GLU A 54 20.34 9.22 -3.58
CA GLU A 54 19.55 9.93 -4.59
C GLU A 54 18.43 9.05 -5.18
N LEU A 55 18.74 7.80 -5.53
CA LEU A 55 17.74 6.86 -6.03
C LEU A 55 16.65 6.64 -4.97
N MET A 56 17.04 6.39 -3.72
CA MET A 56 16.08 6.20 -2.64
C MET A 56 15.26 7.45 -2.35
N GLY A 57 15.86 8.63 -2.42
CA GLY A 57 15.17 9.91 -2.27
C GLY A 57 14.11 10.12 -3.34
N ARG A 58 14.45 9.82 -4.60
CA ARG A 58 13.51 9.85 -5.73
C ARG A 58 12.40 8.83 -5.56
N TRP A 59 12.72 7.59 -5.21
CA TRP A 59 11.74 6.55 -4.96
C TRP A 59 10.76 6.93 -3.84
N ARG A 60 11.23 7.42 -2.68
CA ARG A 60 10.32 7.88 -1.61
C ARG A 60 9.41 9.03 -2.08
N SER A 61 9.96 9.97 -2.85
CA SER A 61 9.18 11.07 -3.43
C SER A 61 8.12 10.58 -4.43
N GLU A 62 8.45 9.56 -5.22
CA GLU A 62 7.55 8.89 -6.16
C GLU A 62 6.47 8.10 -5.43
N THR A 63 6.81 7.31 -4.41
CA THR A 63 5.87 6.47 -3.65
C THR A 63 4.84 7.32 -2.89
N VAL A 64 5.25 8.48 -2.36
CA VAL A 64 4.31 9.43 -1.71
C VAL A 64 3.30 9.97 -2.74
N ARG A 65 3.76 10.35 -3.94
CA ARG A 65 2.87 10.80 -5.03
C ARG A 65 2.02 9.67 -5.63
N LEU A 66 2.54 8.44 -5.61
CA LEU A 66 1.84 7.25 -6.09
C LEU A 66 0.77 6.84 -5.07
N SER A 67 1.00 6.95 -3.76
CA SER A 67 0.04 6.66 -2.69
C SER A 67 -1.28 7.42 -2.87
N GLU A 68 -1.21 8.72 -3.17
CA GLU A 68 -2.40 9.56 -3.43
C GLU A 68 -3.20 9.12 -4.65
N ARG A 69 -2.55 8.55 -5.68
CA ARG A 69 -3.21 8.07 -6.91
C ARG A 69 -3.65 6.60 -6.84
N THR A 70 -2.93 5.78 -6.07
CA THR A 70 -3.09 4.32 -5.99
C THR A 70 -4.35 3.93 -5.21
N GLY A 71 -4.83 4.78 -4.29
CA GLY A 71 -6.11 4.56 -3.60
C GLY A 71 -7.28 4.30 -4.54
N SER A 72 -7.33 4.98 -5.69
CA SER A 72 -8.40 4.78 -6.69
C SER A 72 -8.26 3.47 -7.47
N GLY A 73 -7.03 3.08 -7.81
CA GLY A 73 -6.74 1.85 -8.57
C GLY A 73 -6.92 0.58 -7.74
N LEU A 74 -6.44 0.59 -6.49
CA LEU A 74 -6.64 -0.53 -5.56
C LEU A 74 -8.10 -0.70 -5.17
N ALA A 75 -8.86 0.39 -4.99
CA ALA A 75 -10.29 0.30 -4.76
C ALA A 75 -11.04 -0.36 -5.94
N GLY A 76 -10.57 -0.16 -7.18
CA GLY A 76 -11.08 -0.88 -8.35
C GLY A 76 -10.88 -2.39 -8.25
N VAL A 77 -9.65 -2.81 -7.92
CA VAL A 77 -9.30 -4.23 -7.76
C VAL A 77 -10.08 -4.89 -6.61
N PHE A 78 -10.22 -4.20 -5.47
CA PHE A 78 -11.00 -4.73 -4.34
C PHE A 78 -12.46 -4.97 -4.74
N ARG A 79 -13.09 -4.06 -5.48
CA ARG A 79 -14.47 -4.24 -5.97
C ARG A 79 -14.61 -5.40 -6.94
N GLU A 80 -13.63 -5.63 -7.81
CA GLU A 80 -13.65 -6.77 -8.75
C GLU A 80 -13.64 -8.13 -8.02
N VAL A 81 -13.01 -8.22 -6.84
CA VAL A 81 -13.01 -9.42 -6.00
C VAL A 81 -14.09 -9.42 -4.90
N GLY A 82 -15.01 -8.46 -4.94
CA GLY A 82 -16.14 -8.36 -4.00
C GLY A 82 -15.77 -7.85 -2.60
N LEU A 83 -14.62 -7.19 -2.46
CA LEU A 83 -14.17 -6.57 -1.22
C LEU A 83 -14.42 -5.06 -1.22
N VAL A 84 -14.70 -4.51 -0.04
CA VAL A 84 -14.84 -3.06 0.19
C VAL A 84 -13.72 -2.58 1.10
N THR A 85 -13.28 -1.35 0.91
CA THR A 85 -12.31 -0.73 1.81
C THR A 85 -12.99 -0.32 3.13
N ARG A 86 -12.20 -0.19 4.18
CA ARG A 86 -12.69 0.28 5.49
C ARG A 86 -13.32 1.68 5.42
N GLY A 87 -12.75 2.59 4.64
CA GLY A 87 -13.29 3.93 4.46
C GLY A 87 -14.65 3.94 3.77
N GLU A 88 -14.84 3.09 2.74
CA GLU A 88 -16.14 2.92 2.08
C GLU A 88 -17.19 2.35 3.05
N LEU A 89 -16.81 1.42 3.93
CA LEU A 89 -17.70 0.88 4.95
C LEU A 89 -18.11 1.96 5.97
N GLU A 90 -17.14 2.72 6.50
CA GLU A 90 -17.38 3.80 7.46
C GLU A 90 -18.29 4.90 6.87
N GLU A 91 -18.12 5.22 5.58
CA GLU A 91 -19.00 6.17 4.89
C GLU A 91 -20.45 5.66 4.81
N ILE A 92 -20.63 4.38 4.46
CA ILE A 92 -21.96 3.75 4.41
C ILE A 92 -22.60 3.70 5.81
N GLU A 93 -21.85 3.32 6.84
CA GLU A 93 -22.32 3.32 8.23
C GLU A 93 -22.84 4.70 8.65
N LEU A 94 -22.10 5.76 8.33
CA LEU A 94 -22.51 7.13 8.63
C LEU A 94 -23.82 7.50 7.91
N ARG A 95 -23.93 7.16 6.62
CA ARG A 95 -25.14 7.43 5.83
C ARG A 95 -26.35 6.67 6.36
N VAL A 96 -26.17 5.42 6.78
CA VAL A 96 -27.23 4.62 7.42
C VAL A 96 -27.68 5.26 8.72
N ALA A 97 -26.74 5.64 9.60
CA ALA A 97 -27.06 6.30 10.87
C ALA A 97 -27.86 7.60 10.68
N GLN A 98 -27.55 8.39 9.65
CA GLN A 98 -28.30 9.60 9.30
C GLN A 98 -29.72 9.28 8.81
N LEU A 99 -29.88 8.24 7.98
CA LEU A 99 -31.20 7.80 7.49
C LEU A 99 -32.07 7.31 8.65
N GLU A 100 -31.52 6.50 9.55
CA GLU A 100 -32.23 6.02 10.74
C GLU A 100 -32.65 7.18 11.65
N HIS A 101 -31.78 8.18 11.82
CA HIS A 101 -32.12 9.37 12.61
C HIS A 101 -33.29 10.13 11.99
N ARG A 102 -33.28 10.35 10.67
CA ARG A 102 -34.38 11.02 9.95
C ARG A 102 -35.67 10.22 10.03
N LEU A 103 -35.60 8.89 9.89
CA LEU A 103 -36.76 8.01 9.99
C LEU A 103 -37.43 8.12 11.36
N ARG A 104 -36.63 8.09 12.45
CA ARG A 104 -37.13 8.28 13.83
C ARG A 104 -37.81 9.63 14.05
N LEU A 105 -37.37 10.69 13.37
CA LEU A 105 -38.00 12.01 13.46
C LEU A 105 -39.35 12.03 12.75
N LEU A 106 -39.47 11.36 11.60
CA LEU A 106 -40.73 11.25 10.86
C LEU A 106 -41.75 10.40 11.62
N GLU A 107 -41.34 9.24 12.14
CA GLU A 107 -42.20 8.34 12.94
C GLU A 107 -42.69 8.98 14.25
N ARG A 108 -42.00 10.00 14.76
CA ARG A 108 -42.42 10.79 15.93
C ARG A 108 -43.31 11.98 15.60
N SER A 109 -43.40 12.35 14.32
CA SER A 109 -44.17 13.49 13.85
C SER A 109 -45.58 13.08 13.38
N ASP A 110 -45.82 11.78 13.21
CA ASP A 110 -47.13 11.13 13.07
C ASP A 110 -47.64 10.62 14.44
#